data_AF-A0A261C315-F1
#
_entry.id   AF-A0A261C315-F1
#
_cell.length_a   1.000
_cell.length_b   1.000
_cell.length_c   1.000
_cell.angle_alpha   90.00
_cell.angle_beta   90.00
_cell.angle_gamma   90.00
#
_symmetry.space_group_name_H-M   'P 1'
#
loop_
_entity.id
_entity.type
_entity.pdbx_description
1 polymer ?
#
loop_
_entity_poly.entity_id
_entity_poly.type
_entity_poly.pdbx_seq_one_letter_code
_entity_poly.pdbx_strand_id
1 'polypeptide(L)'
;MFATPSPPPALGPLISHEEYNGMKRRQRTFLRFKNHPRASLPELKKYMDTMGYLLSLADLCWKSVATKENIEHLTELKSKSNFFENLLIRVVLGGEELEDVLKIKFKQ
;
A
#
# COMPACT_ATOMS: atom_id res chain seq x y z
N MET A 1 -48.12 -11.28 13.56
CA MET A 1 -47.27 -11.04 12.36
C MET A 1 -45.83 -11.20 12.81
N PHE A 2 -45.09 -12.19 12.29
CA PHE A 2 -43.67 -12.33 12.58
C PHE A 2 -42.93 -11.24 11.80
N ALA A 3 -42.23 -10.35 12.50
CA ALA A 3 -41.35 -9.40 11.86
C ALA A 3 -40.23 -10.19 11.15
N THR A 4 -40.21 -10.13 9.82
CA THR A 4 -39.08 -10.62 9.05
C THR A 4 -37.83 -9.84 9.49
N PRO A 5 -36.76 -10.51 9.94
CA PRO A 5 -35.54 -9.82 10.32
C PRO A 5 -35.03 -9.06 9.10
N SER A 6 -34.72 -7.78 9.29
CA SER A 6 -34.09 -6.96 8.27
C SER A 6 -32.82 -7.66 7.77
N PRO A 7 -32.60 -7.79 6.45
CA PRO A 7 -31.37 -8.37 5.94
C PRO A 7 -30.16 -7.62 6.53
N PRO A 8 -29.09 -8.34 6.89
CA PRO A 8 -27.89 -7.70 7.43
C PRO A 8 -27.41 -6.64 6.44
N PRO A 9 -26.96 -5.47 6.94
CA PRO A 9 -26.47 -4.41 6.08
C PRO A 9 -25.38 -4.96 5.16
N ALA A 10 -25.52 -4.72 3.87
CA ALA A 10 -24.52 -5.10 2.89
C ALA A 10 -23.17 -4.51 3.31
N LEU A 11 -22.18 -5.37 3.52
CA LEU A 11 -20.85 -4.93 3.90
C LEU A 11 -20.30 -4.03 2.78
N GLY A 12 -19.83 -2.84 3.16
CA GLY A 12 -19.22 -1.90 2.23
C GLY A 12 -17.88 -2.39 1.67
N PRO A 13 -17.33 -1.70 0.66
CA PRO A 13 -16.00 -2.00 0.14
C PRO A 13 -14.94 -1.85 1.23
N LEU A 14 -13.91 -2.71 1.21
CA LEU A 14 -12.83 -2.70 2.20
C LEU A 14 -12.00 -1.41 2.18
N ILE A 15 -11.82 -0.82 1.00
CA ILE A 15 -11.14 0.47 0.82
C ILE A 15 -11.96 1.38 -0.08
N SER A 16 -11.85 2.68 0.17
CA SER A 16 -12.47 3.72 -0.67
C SER A 16 -11.76 3.86 -2.02
N HIS A 17 -12.43 4.50 -2.99
CA HIS A 17 -11.84 4.75 -4.30
C HIS A 17 -10.59 5.65 -4.22
N GLU A 18 -10.60 6.59 -3.28
CA GLU A 18 -9.48 7.48 -3.01
C GLU A 18 -8.27 6.70 -2.44
N GLU A 19 -8.50 5.81 -1.49
CA GLU A 19 -7.45 4.93 -0.95
C GLU A 19 -6.87 4.01 -2.03
N TYR A 20 -7.72 3.44 -2.89
CA TYR A 20 -7.26 2.63 -4.01
C TYR A 20 -6.32 3.43 -4.93
N ASN A 21 -6.76 4.63 -5.34
CA ASN A 21 -5.95 5.51 -6.19
C ASN A 21 -4.63 5.92 -5.51
N GLY A 22 -4.65 6.15 -4.20
CA GLY A 22 -3.46 6.41 -3.38
C GLY A 22 -2.47 5.23 -3.40
N MET A 23 -2.96 4.00 -3.18
CA MET A 23 -2.12 2.80 -3.25
C MET A 23 -1.53 2.58 -4.65
N LYS A 24 -2.32 2.78 -5.72
CA LYS A 24 -1.82 2.69 -7.12
C LYS A 24 -0.80 3.78 -7.44
N ARG A 25 -0.93 4.98 -6.87
CA ARG A 25 0.08 6.05 -6.98
C ARG A 25 1.38 5.62 -6.33
N ARG A 26 1.34 5.13 -5.09
CA ARG A 26 2.51 4.59 -4.38
C ARG A 26 3.16 3.44 -5.13
N GLN A 27 2.37 2.52 -5.68
CA GLN A 27 2.88 1.41 -6.50
C GLN A 27 3.68 1.93 -7.71
N ARG A 28 3.19 2.96 -8.41
CA ARG A 28 3.91 3.57 -9.55
C ARG A 28 5.20 4.25 -9.10
N THR A 29 5.17 4.97 -7.98
CA THR A 29 6.36 5.60 -7.38
C THR A 29 7.40 4.54 -7.00
N PHE A 30 6.96 3.46 -6.36
CA PHE A 30 7.81 2.33 -5.98
C PHE A 30 8.46 1.63 -7.18
N LEU A 31 7.72 1.42 -8.27
CA LEU A 31 8.28 0.84 -9.49
C LEU A 31 9.41 1.71 -10.09
N ARG A 32 9.29 3.04 -10.00
CA ARG A 32 10.38 3.95 -10.40
C ARG A 32 11.56 3.84 -9.46
N PHE A 33 11.31 3.79 -8.15
CA PHE A 33 12.34 3.61 -7.13
C PHE A 33 13.08 2.27 -7.28
N LYS A 34 12.39 1.19 -7.67
CA LYS A 34 13.01 -0.12 -7.92
C LYS A 34 14.07 -0.10 -9.01
N ASN A 35 13.97 0.84 -9.95
CA ASN A 35 14.96 1.04 -11.00
C ASN A 35 16.10 1.99 -10.59
N HIS A 36 16.07 2.56 -9.38
CA HIS A 36 17.08 3.48 -8.90
C HIS A 36 18.38 2.71 -8.56
N PRO A 37 19.58 3.21 -8.92
CA PRO A 37 20.84 2.50 -8.70
C PRO A 37 21.09 2.05 -7.25
N ARG A 38 20.67 2.88 -6.28
CA ARG A 38 20.80 2.57 -4.84
C ARG A 38 19.84 1.48 -4.35
N ALA A 39 18.74 1.24 -5.07
CA ALA A 39 17.76 0.20 -4.72
C ALA A 39 18.13 -1.18 -5.30
N SER A 40 19.14 -1.24 -6.18
CA SER A 40 19.62 -2.47 -6.82
C SER A 40 20.61 -3.27 -5.96
N LEU A 41 20.86 -2.86 -4.72
CA LEU A 41 21.75 -3.57 -3.80
C LEU A 41 21.18 -4.96 -3.46
N PRO A 42 21.97 -6.04 -3.54
CA PRO A 42 21.52 -7.41 -3.27
C PRO A 42 20.86 -7.56 -1.89
N GLU A 43 21.38 -6.86 -0.89
CA GLU A 43 20.91 -6.85 0.50
C GLU A 43 19.48 -6.29 0.62
N LEU A 44 19.10 -5.41 -0.32
CA LEU A 44 17.80 -4.75 -0.36
C LEU A 44 16.78 -5.50 -1.20
N LYS A 45 17.20 -6.44 -2.04
CA LYS A 45 16.33 -7.16 -2.97
C LYS A 45 15.10 -7.77 -2.29
N LYS A 46 15.30 -8.44 -1.15
CA LYS A 46 14.19 -9.07 -0.38
C LYS A 46 13.20 -8.02 0.13
N TYR A 47 13.68 -6.87 0.60
CA TYR A 47 12.83 -5.76 1.06
C TYR A 47 12.05 -5.14 -0.10
N MET A 48 12.70 -4.96 -1.25
CA MET A 48 12.09 -4.44 -2.46
C MET A 48 11.01 -5.38 -3.01
N ASP A 49 11.26 -6.69 -3.03
CA ASP A 49 10.26 -7.65 -3.51
C ASP A 49 9.08 -7.75 -2.53
N THR A 50 9.34 -7.67 -1.22
CA THR A 50 8.29 -7.62 -0.19
C THR A 50 7.40 -6.37 -0.36
N MET A 51 7.99 -5.20 -0.56
CA MET A 51 7.24 -3.97 -0.82
C MET A 51 6.45 -4.02 -2.12
N GLY A 52 7.04 -4.58 -3.19
CA GLY A 52 6.34 -4.79 -4.44
C GLY A 52 5.11 -5.69 -4.29
N TYR A 53 5.22 -6.75 -3.48
CA TYR A 53 4.10 -7.62 -3.14
C TYR A 53 3.03 -6.91 -2.31
N LEU A 54 3.42 -6.16 -1.27
CA LEU A 54 2.44 -5.41 -0.45
C LEU A 54 1.65 -4.39 -1.28
N LEU A 55 2.32 -3.67 -2.18
CA LEU A 55 1.68 -2.68 -3.04
C LEU A 55 0.82 -3.32 -4.16
N SER A 56 1.11 -4.56 -4.57
CA SER A 56 0.28 -5.27 -5.55
C SER A 56 -1.04 -5.80 -4.98
N LEU A 57 -1.14 -5.92 -3.65
CA LEU A 57 -2.39 -6.29 -2.97
C LEU A 57 -3.48 -5.21 -3.02
N ALA A 58 -3.19 -4.02 -3.56
CA ALA A 58 -4.17 -2.95 -3.72
C ALA A 58 -5.42 -3.39 -4.52
N ASP A 59 -5.21 -4.14 -5.61
CA ASP A 59 -6.31 -4.63 -6.44
C ASP A 59 -7.14 -5.71 -5.73
N LEU A 60 -6.53 -6.44 -4.80
CA LEU A 60 -7.20 -7.45 -3.96
C LEU A 60 -8.02 -6.76 -2.87
N CYS A 61 -7.47 -5.73 -2.23
CA CYS A 61 -8.18 -4.91 -1.24
C CYS A 61 -9.39 -4.20 -1.85
N TRP A 62 -9.29 -3.70 -3.08
CA TRP A 62 -10.40 -3.03 -3.79
C TRP A 62 -11.60 -3.95 -4.05
N LYS A 63 -11.34 -5.24 -4.32
CA LYS A 63 -12.37 -6.24 -4.59
C LYS A 63 -12.92 -6.89 -3.32
N SER A 64 -12.24 -6.71 -2.19
CA SER A 64 -12.64 -7.29 -0.91
C SER A 64 -13.70 -6.45 -0.20
N VAL A 65 -14.48 -7.14 0.63
CA VAL A 65 -15.54 -6.55 1.45
C VAL A 65 -15.01 -6.22 2.84
N ALA A 66 -15.56 -5.21 3.50
CA ALA A 66 -15.15 -4.74 4.82
C ALA A 66 -15.59 -5.69 5.97
N THR A 67 -15.10 -6.93 5.95
CA THR A 67 -15.22 -7.85 7.10
C THR A 67 -14.20 -7.46 8.18
N LYS A 68 -14.47 -7.82 9.44
CA LYS A 68 -13.54 -7.58 10.55
C LYS A 68 -12.12 -8.12 10.27
N GLU A 69 -12.04 -9.34 9.76
CA GLU A 69 -10.79 -10.00 9.37
C GLU A 69 -10.07 -9.24 8.26
N ASN A 70 -10.79 -8.80 7.22
CA ASN A 70 -10.19 -8.03 6.12
C ASN A 70 -9.69 -6.66 6.56
N ILE A 71 -10.39 -6.00 7.49
CA ILE A 71 -9.97 -4.71 8.07
C ILE A 71 -8.70 -4.88 8.90
N GLU A 72 -8.64 -5.94 9.72
CA GLU A 72 -7.44 -6.27 10.50
C GLU A 72 -6.25 -6.57 9.58
N HIS A 73 -6.44 -7.39 8.54
CA HIS A 73 -5.42 -7.65 7.54
C HIS A 73 -4.98 -6.39 6.78
N LEU A 74 -5.92 -5.53 6.38
CA LEU A 74 -5.58 -4.26 5.73
C LEU A 74 -4.73 -3.37 6.66
N THR A 75 -5.06 -3.33 7.94
CA THR A 75 -4.33 -2.55 8.94
C THR A 75 -2.90 -3.09 9.11
N GLU A 76 -2.76 -4.41 9.19
CA GLU A 76 -1.45 -5.06 9.24
C GLU A 76 -0.62 -4.79 7.97
N LEU A 77 -1.24 -4.89 6.79
CA LEU A 77 -0.61 -4.60 5.51
C LEU A 77 -0.15 -3.14 5.43
N LYS A 78 -0.99 -2.18 5.83
CA LYS A 78 -0.65 -0.75 5.88
C LYS A 78 0.54 -0.51 6.84
N SER A 79 0.53 -1.14 8.01
CA SER A 79 1.62 -1.04 8.99
C SER A 79 2.95 -1.59 8.42
N LYS A 80 2.94 -2.80 7.86
CA LYS A 80 4.12 -3.41 7.22
C LYS A 80 4.64 -2.56 6.06
N SER A 81 3.74 -2.07 5.20
CA SER A 81 4.11 -1.21 4.07
C SER A 81 4.80 0.06 4.55
N ASN A 82 4.24 0.75 5.55
CA ASN A 82 4.84 1.98 6.09
C ASN A 82 6.19 1.71 6.77
N PHE A 83 6.32 0.59 7.49
CA PHE A 83 7.59 0.21 8.11
C PHE A 83 8.68 -0.01 7.06
N PHE A 84 8.38 -0.78 6.01
CA PHE A 84 9.35 -1.04 4.95
C PHE A 84 9.65 0.20 4.11
N GLU A 85 8.68 1.07 3.85
CA GLU A 85 8.89 2.34 3.17
C GLU A 85 9.87 3.23 3.95
N ASN A 86 9.66 3.37 5.26
CA ASN A 86 10.56 4.12 6.14
C ASN A 86 11.97 3.52 6.18
N LEU A 87 12.09 2.20 6.20
CA LEU A 87 13.37 1.52 6.17
C LEU A 87 14.10 1.76 4.84
N LEU A 88 13.39 1.68 3.71
CA LEU A 88 13.95 1.97 2.39
C LEU A 88 14.35 3.43 2.25
N ILE A 89 13.56 4.38 2.75
CA ILE A 89 13.92 5.80 2.83
C ILE A 89 15.23 5.98 3.61
N ARG A 90 15.34 5.38 4.81
CA ARG A 90 16.55 5.53 5.63
C ARG A 90 17.78 4.88 5.01
N VAL A 91 17.63 3.68 4.46
CA VAL A 91 18.77 2.88 3.97
C VAL A 91 19.20 3.29 2.57
N VAL A 92 18.27 3.62 1.68
CA VAL A 92 18.54 3.90 0.26
C VAL A 92 18.67 5.40 -0.01
N LEU A 93 17.84 6.19 0.66
CA LEU A 93 17.77 7.63 0.44
C LEU A 93 18.53 8.42 1.53
N GLY A 94 19.11 7.74 2.52
CA GLY A 94 19.87 8.41 3.58
C GLY A 94 19.01 9.33 4.45
N GLY A 95 17.70 9.10 4.50
CA GLY A 95 16.74 9.94 5.24
C GLY A 95 15.96 10.94 4.37
N GLU A 96 16.18 10.97 3.05
CA GLU A 96 15.37 11.78 2.13
C GLU A 96 14.03 11.09 1.80
N GLU A 97 12.95 11.85 1.61
CA GLU A 97 11.67 11.26 1.21
C GLU A 97 11.73 10.70 -0.22
N LEU A 98 10.95 9.63 -0.45
CA LEU A 98 10.87 8.96 -1.76
C LEU A 98 10.46 9.93 -2.88
N GLU A 99 9.58 10.89 -2.57
CA GLU A 99 9.07 11.88 -3.50
C GLU A 99 10.15 12.89 -3.92
N ASP A 100 11.01 13.29 -2.98
CA ASP A 100 12.12 14.22 -3.19
C ASP A 100 13.19 13.62 -4.09
N VAL A 101 13.58 12.37 -3.83
CA VAL A 101 14.61 11.68 -4.63
C VAL A 101 14.14 11.38 -6.04
N LEU A 102 12.86 11.05 -6.19
CA LEU A 102 12.25 10.84 -7.51
C LEU A 102 11.89 12.15 -8.22
N LYS A 103 12.14 13.32 -7.59
CA LYS A 103 11.81 14.66 -8.09
C LYS A 103 10.36 14.78 -8.54
N ILE A 104 9.44 14.06 -7.88
CA ILE A 104 8.04 14.08 -8.25
C ILE A 104 7.40 15.31 -7.63
N LYS A 105 7.42 16.44 -8.35
CA LYS A 105 6.58 17.59 -8.01
C LYS A 105 5.13 17.23 -8.25
N PHE A 106 4.42 16.82 -7.21
CA PHE A 106 2.97 16.84 -7.24
C PHE A 106 2.52 18.29 -7.05
N LYS A 107 2.07 18.92 -8.14
CA LYS A 107 1.30 20.16 -8.05
C LYS A 107 0.07 19.86 -7.19
N GLN A 108 -0.01 20.52 -6.04
CA GLN A 108 -1.25 20.69 -5.27
C GLN A 108 -2.27 21.45 -6.12
#